data_AF-A0A958QF97-F1
#
_entry.id   AF-A0A958QF97-F1
#
_cell.length_a   1.000
_cell.length_b   1.000
_cell.length_c   1.000
_cell.angle_alpha   90.00
_cell.angle_beta   90.00
_cell.angle_gamma   90.00
#
_symmetry.space_group_name_H-M   'P 1'
#
loop_
_entity.id
_entity.type
_entity.pdbx_description
1 polymer ?
#
loop_
_entity_poly.entity_id
_entity_poly.type
_entity_poly.pdbx_seq_one_letter_code
_entity_poly.pdbx_strand_id
1 'polypeptide(L)'
;MQGINVLALGYLLVGASIFLGCTRPMEPVDKKGKLVIEASMKMEAEELALAGEQLVGPYTFMLADKVIDMAIEKDPTNLRANFYKSFLKSFMAYKGLLARVKPIVDTQLTEHERANFEKSVKGIPQSPFLEFLYDGKPDLNTEADIQDVLADVRDGWNDFRKFLKVNDNFELTLNLNYHVWKSTIDSRTYDSCKVINPAYGGTREEWEMSGRDNSYFEVECDYTDLTIAKLNVADIKMLEQAAAGMIVYLTPFTSYDLTGLVKISQLKDSRPYYNPMSPAEYQSMLENNAKFGKLIERQSMTIIPQLGSDTLAALKWARNFQDKLCPKSDANPTGKRKRHIFEDGVCIDKPTEFNQLIASLEAALQGPITVEIEDEGTGVRESLRIDYLALFRNPVSDLRSIAPSKYDNCGNVIEYRGDNSLGGFYADGFKPQIDTYGCR
;
A
#
# COMPACT_ATOMS: atom_id res chain seq x y z
N MET A 1 11.05 9.10 -17.81
CA MET A 1 10.36 9.66 -16.63
C MET A 1 9.49 10.83 -17.05
N GLN A 2 8.38 10.54 -17.73
CA GLN A 2 7.28 11.49 -17.94
C GLN A 2 6.27 11.19 -16.82
N GLY A 3 5.80 12.20 -16.08
CA GLY A 3 4.61 12.04 -15.23
C GLY A 3 4.69 12.39 -13.74
N ILE A 4 5.69 13.13 -13.23
CA ILE A 4 5.72 13.45 -11.78
C ILE A 4 4.61 14.44 -11.36
N ASN A 5 4.13 15.30 -12.27
CA ASN A 5 3.10 16.32 -11.96
C ASN A 5 1.68 15.76 -11.79
N VAL A 6 1.32 14.76 -12.61
CA VAL A 6 0.07 14.02 -12.44
C VAL A 6 0.21 13.02 -11.30
N LEU A 7 1.41 12.69 -10.83
CA LEU A 7 1.61 11.71 -9.78
C LEU A 7 1.29 12.22 -8.37
N ALA A 8 1.52 13.47 -7.96
CA ALA A 8 1.14 13.85 -6.57
C ALA A 8 -0.39 13.92 -6.38
N LEU A 9 -1.09 14.63 -7.26
CA LEU A 9 -2.57 14.67 -7.26
C LEU A 9 -3.17 13.36 -7.76
N GLY A 10 -2.51 12.69 -8.69
CA GLY A 10 -2.87 11.37 -9.19
C GLY A 10 -2.48 10.24 -8.25
N TYR A 11 -1.57 10.39 -7.27
CA TYR A 11 -1.33 9.43 -6.17
C TYR A 11 -2.26 9.70 -5.00
N LEU A 12 -2.78 10.92 -4.84
CA LEU A 12 -3.95 11.16 -3.99
C LEU A 12 -5.21 10.54 -4.61
N LEU A 13 -5.44 10.76 -5.91
CA LEU A 13 -6.52 10.13 -6.64
C LEU A 13 -6.28 8.64 -6.84
N VAL A 14 -5.05 8.15 -7.05
CA VAL A 14 -4.68 6.71 -7.12
C VAL A 14 -4.59 6.11 -5.73
N GLY A 15 -4.33 6.85 -4.67
CA GLY A 15 -4.50 6.40 -3.29
C GLY A 15 -5.97 6.13 -2.99
N ALA A 16 -6.85 7.04 -3.42
CA ALA A 16 -8.29 6.78 -3.48
C ALA A 16 -8.65 5.70 -4.53
N SER A 17 -7.88 5.57 -5.62
CA SER A 17 -8.11 4.57 -6.68
C SER A 17 -7.42 3.23 -6.47
N ILE A 18 -6.61 3.04 -5.44
CA ILE A 18 -6.13 1.73 -4.97
C ILE A 18 -7.30 1.07 -4.21
N PHE A 19 -8.21 1.89 -3.66
CA PHE A 19 -9.55 1.46 -3.27
C PHE A 19 -10.53 1.31 -4.45
N LEU A 20 -10.35 2.06 -5.55
CA LEU A 20 -11.09 1.89 -6.82
C LEU A 20 -10.34 1.01 -7.84
N GLY A 21 -9.35 0.23 -7.38
CA GLY A 21 -8.31 -0.38 -8.20
C GLY A 21 -8.84 -1.58 -8.95
N CYS A 22 -9.14 -1.36 -10.23
CA CYS A 22 -9.62 -2.32 -11.23
C CYS A 22 -11.12 -2.63 -11.27
N THR A 23 -12.01 -1.68 -11.00
CA THR A 23 -13.35 -1.75 -11.64
C THR A 23 -13.30 -0.99 -12.96
N ARG A 24 -13.22 -1.71 -14.08
CA ARG A 24 -13.81 -1.25 -15.36
C ARG A 24 -15.24 -0.75 -15.08
N PRO A 25 -15.82 0.17 -15.87
CA PRO A 25 -17.25 0.47 -15.76
C PRO A 25 -18.01 -0.84 -15.67
N MET A 26 -18.62 -1.09 -14.52
CA MET A 26 -19.30 -2.34 -14.24
C MET A 26 -20.41 -2.49 -15.27
N GLU A 27 -20.35 -3.54 -16.09
CA GLU A 27 -21.58 -4.05 -16.69
C GLU A 27 -22.52 -4.39 -15.54
N PRO A 28 -23.80 -4.00 -15.62
CA PRO A 28 -24.75 -4.29 -14.56
C PRO A 28 -24.86 -5.81 -14.42
N VAL A 29 -24.33 -6.32 -13.31
CA VAL A 29 -24.62 -7.68 -12.88
C VAL A 29 -26.10 -7.65 -12.50
N ASP A 30 -26.93 -8.17 -13.40
CA ASP A 30 -28.36 -8.33 -13.25
C ASP A 30 -28.65 -9.40 -12.18
N LYS A 31 -28.42 -9.05 -10.90
CA LYS A 31 -28.90 -9.81 -9.75
C LYS A 31 -30.08 -9.06 -9.15
N LYS A 32 -31.28 -9.59 -9.42
CA LYS A 32 -32.55 -9.14 -8.87
C LYS A 32 -32.54 -9.25 -7.34
N GLY A 33 -32.26 -8.13 -6.67
CA GLY A 33 -32.42 -7.93 -5.23
C GLY A 33 -31.75 -6.62 -4.83
N LYS A 34 -32.52 -5.62 -4.40
CA LYS A 34 -31.94 -4.39 -3.83
C LYS A 34 -31.46 -4.72 -2.41
N LEU A 35 -30.16 -4.63 -2.16
CA LEU A 35 -29.63 -4.63 -0.80
C LEU A 35 -29.91 -3.26 -0.18
N VAL A 36 -30.71 -3.23 0.88
CA VAL A 36 -30.98 -2.03 1.68
C VAL A 36 -30.30 -2.21 3.02
N ILE A 37 -29.38 -1.30 3.35
CA ILE A 37 -28.70 -1.28 4.64
C ILE A 37 -29.39 -0.20 5.48
N GLU A 38 -30.05 -0.62 6.55
CA GLU A 38 -30.68 0.29 7.52
C GLU A 38 -29.77 0.45 8.73
N ALA A 39 -29.57 1.69 9.16
CA ALA A 39 -28.82 2.02 10.37
C ALA A 39 -29.59 3.11 11.14
N SER A 40 -29.87 2.88 12.42
CA SER A 40 -30.54 3.87 13.27
C SER A 40 -30.07 3.79 14.71
N MET A 41 -30.16 4.90 15.45
CA MET A 41 -29.81 4.96 16.88
C MET A 41 -30.64 4.01 17.77
N LYS A 42 -31.69 3.37 17.25
CA LYS A 42 -32.47 2.37 17.98
C LYS A 42 -31.83 0.97 17.97
N MET A 43 -30.92 0.71 17.04
CA MET A 43 -30.20 -0.56 16.93
C MET A 43 -29.17 -0.70 18.05
N GLU A 44 -28.83 -1.94 18.38
CA GLU A 44 -27.75 -2.25 19.32
C GLU A 44 -26.37 -2.01 18.69
N ALA A 45 -25.32 -1.93 19.52
CA ALA A 45 -23.97 -1.59 19.06
C ALA A 45 -23.45 -2.56 17.99
N GLU A 46 -23.62 -3.88 18.17
CA GLU A 46 -23.16 -4.88 17.20
C GLU A 46 -23.96 -4.83 15.89
N GLU A 47 -25.26 -4.55 15.95
CA GLU A 47 -26.09 -4.40 14.75
C GLU A 47 -25.64 -3.18 13.93
N LEU A 48 -25.31 -2.08 14.60
CA LEU A 48 -24.73 -0.90 13.96
C LEU A 48 -23.34 -1.21 13.39
N ALA A 49 -22.49 -1.93 14.12
CA ALA A 49 -21.17 -2.32 13.62
C ALA A 49 -21.27 -3.17 12.36
N LEU A 50 -22.22 -4.11 12.29
CA LEU A 50 -22.51 -4.92 11.11
C LEU A 50 -23.06 -4.09 9.95
N ALA A 51 -23.97 -3.14 10.21
CA ALA A 51 -24.46 -2.22 9.18
C ALA A 51 -23.33 -1.34 8.63
N GLY A 52 -22.45 -0.84 9.52
CA GLY A 52 -21.26 -0.09 9.15
C GLY A 52 -20.30 -0.91 8.28
N GLU A 53 -20.03 -2.16 8.64
CA GLU A 53 -19.24 -3.10 7.85
C GLU A 53 -19.78 -3.28 6.43
N GLN A 54 -21.10 -3.42 6.27
CA GLN A 54 -21.72 -3.52 4.94
C GLN A 54 -21.59 -2.24 4.11
N LEU A 55 -21.44 -1.08 4.76
CA LEU A 55 -21.21 0.20 4.10
C LEU A 55 -19.73 0.46 3.76
N VAL A 56 -18.79 -0.39 4.21
CA VAL A 56 -17.37 -0.26 3.85
C VAL A 56 -17.22 -0.57 2.35
N GLY A 57 -17.17 0.49 1.55
CA GLY A 57 -17.05 0.42 0.11
C GLY A 57 -16.65 1.76 -0.49
N PRO A 58 -16.21 1.80 -1.76
CA PRO A 58 -15.55 2.98 -2.32
C PRO A 58 -16.43 4.24 -2.33
N TYR A 59 -17.74 4.09 -2.43
CA TYR A 59 -18.69 5.20 -2.48
C TYR A 59 -19.44 5.47 -1.17
N THR A 60 -19.21 4.65 -0.13
CA THR A 60 -20.04 4.61 1.08
C THR A 60 -19.25 4.54 2.40
N PHE A 61 -17.93 4.43 2.37
CA PHE A 61 -17.10 4.29 3.58
C PHE A 61 -17.27 5.45 4.59
N MET A 62 -17.59 6.66 4.12
CA MET A 62 -17.89 7.82 4.97
C MET A 62 -19.22 7.66 5.73
N LEU A 63 -20.17 6.91 5.17
CA LEU A 63 -21.40 6.52 5.87
C LEU A 63 -21.10 5.39 6.85
N ALA A 64 -20.23 4.44 6.48
CA ALA A 64 -19.75 3.41 7.39
C ALA A 64 -19.13 4.03 8.64
N ASP A 65 -18.21 5.00 8.49
CA ASP A 65 -17.55 5.70 9.59
C ASP A 65 -18.55 6.32 10.57
N LYS A 66 -19.58 7.00 10.04
CA LYS A 66 -20.68 7.57 10.86
C LYS A 66 -21.48 6.50 11.60
N VAL A 67 -21.80 5.38 10.95
CA VAL A 67 -22.54 4.29 11.57
C VAL A 67 -21.72 3.58 12.64
N ILE A 68 -20.43 3.44 12.41
CA ILE A 68 -19.47 2.89 13.37
C ILE A 68 -19.32 3.81 14.59
N ASP A 69 -19.32 5.14 14.40
CA ASP A 69 -19.35 6.08 15.53
C ASP A 69 -20.58 5.89 16.41
N MET A 70 -21.76 5.67 15.80
CA MET A 70 -22.99 5.34 16.56
C MET A 70 -22.85 4.01 17.34
N ALA A 71 -22.15 3.02 16.78
CA ALA A 71 -21.87 1.75 17.47
C ALA A 71 -20.94 1.96 18.67
N ILE A 72 -19.87 2.74 18.51
CA ILE A 72 -18.89 3.06 19.57
C ILE A 72 -19.53 3.92 20.67
N GLU A 73 -20.43 4.85 20.33
CA GLU A 73 -21.15 5.65 21.32
C GLU A 73 -22.00 4.78 22.25
N LYS A 74 -22.61 3.72 21.72
CA LYS A 74 -23.40 2.76 22.50
C LYS A 74 -22.54 1.78 23.30
N ASP A 75 -21.48 1.27 22.69
CA ASP A 75 -20.53 0.39 23.34
C ASP A 75 -19.10 0.73 22.89
N PRO A 76 -18.35 1.50 23.70
CA PRO A 76 -16.96 1.86 23.40
C PRO A 76 -16.02 0.65 23.32
N THR A 77 -16.43 -0.50 23.85
CA THR A 77 -15.65 -1.74 23.84
C THR A 77 -15.98 -2.67 22.66
N ASN A 78 -16.94 -2.31 21.81
CA ASN A 78 -17.32 -3.12 20.67
C ASN A 78 -16.12 -3.31 19.71
N LEU A 79 -15.62 -4.54 19.63
CA LEU A 79 -14.39 -4.85 18.91
C LEU A 79 -14.53 -4.63 17.39
N ARG A 80 -15.66 -5.01 16.78
CA ARG A 80 -15.92 -4.84 15.34
C ARG A 80 -15.93 -3.36 14.98
N ALA A 81 -16.64 -2.55 15.75
CA ALA A 81 -16.72 -1.12 15.54
C ALA A 81 -15.33 -0.48 15.66
N ASN A 82 -14.56 -0.81 16.70
CA ASN A 82 -13.19 -0.30 16.87
C ASN A 82 -12.22 -0.75 15.77
N PHE A 83 -12.36 -2.00 15.28
CA PHE A 83 -11.58 -2.51 14.15
C PHE A 83 -11.82 -1.66 12.89
N TYR A 84 -13.09 -1.48 12.51
CA TYR A 84 -13.41 -0.69 11.32
C TYR A 84 -13.15 0.80 11.50
N LYS A 85 -13.34 1.37 12.69
CA LYS A 85 -13.01 2.79 12.95
C LYS A 85 -11.52 3.04 12.75
N SER A 86 -10.68 2.15 13.29
CA SER A 86 -9.24 2.22 13.15
C SER A 86 -8.83 2.06 11.68
N PHE A 87 -9.43 1.10 10.96
CA PHE A 87 -9.19 0.89 9.53
C PHE A 87 -9.60 2.10 8.68
N LEU A 88 -10.77 2.69 8.96
CA LEU A 88 -11.34 3.75 8.14
C LEU A 88 -10.62 5.09 8.27
N LYS A 89 -9.85 5.29 9.35
CA LYS A 89 -9.15 6.54 9.65
C LYS A 89 -8.27 7.04 8.50
N SER A 90 -7.57 6.13 7.80
CA SER A 90 -6.72 6.50 6.66
C SER A 90 -7.52 7.03 5.47
N PHE A 91 -8.76 6.56 5.25
CA PHE A 91 -9.63 7.05 4.17
C PHE A 91 -10.33 8.34 4.54
N MET A 92 -10.66 8.51 5.82
CA MET A 92 -11.29 9.74 6.32
C MET A 92 -10.39 10.97 6.17
N ALA A 93 -9.06 10.79 6.07
CA ALA A 93 -8.10 11.86 5.78
C ALA A 93 -8.35 12.58 4.43
N TYR A 94 -9.02 11.93 3.47
CA TYR A 94 -9.34 12.52 2.17
C TYR A 94 -10.57 13.45 2.17
N LYS A 95 -11.14 13.70 3.35
CA LYS A 95 -12.31 14.57 3.48
C LYS A 95 -12.03 15.96 2.90
N GLY A 96 -12.93 16.42 2.04
CA GLY A 96 -12.85 17.75 1.42
C GLY A 96 -11.73 17.91 0.39
N LEU A 97 -10.99 16.85 0.03
CA LEU A 97 -9.80 16.96 -0.80
C LEU A 97 -10.03 17.77 -2.09
N LEU A 98 -11.12 17.55 -2.82
CA LEU A 98 -11.39 18.27 -4.08
C LEU A 98 -11.63 19.78 -3.85
N ALA A 99 -12.29 20.15 -2.75
CA ALA A 99 -12.45 21.56 -2.41
C ALA A 99 -11.11 22.18 -1.95
N ARG A 100 -10.35 21.41 -1.16
CA ARG A 100 -9.09 21.82 -0.53
C ARG A 100 -7.96 22.07 -1.54
N VAL A 101 -7.83 21.23 -2.57
CA VAL A 101 -6.79 21.36 -3.63
C VAL A 101 -7.07 22.44 -4.67
N LYS A 102 -8.25 23.07 -4.63
CA LYS A 102 -8.65 24.09 -5.61
C LYS A 102 -7.60 25.19 -5.83
N PRO A 103 -6.93 25.76 -4.81
CA PRO A 103 -5.91 26.78 -5.03
C PRO A 103 -4.72 26.27 -5.85
N ILE A 104 -4.25 25.04 -5.62
CA ILE A 104 -3.17 24.43 -6.43
C ILE A 104 -3.65 24.19 -7.87
N VAL A 105 -4.84 23.63 -8.05
CA VAL A 105 -5.44 23.44 -9.39
C VAL A 105 -5.54 24.77 -10.13
N ASP A 106 -5.92 25.83 -9.42
CA ASP A 106 -6.15 27.15 -9.99
C ASP A 106 -4.86 27.93 -10.29
N THR A 107 -3.80 27.73 -9.51
CA THR A 107 -2.60 28.58 -9.58
C THR A 107 -1.35 27.87 -10.08
N GLN A 108 -1.28 26.54 -10.00
CA GLN A 108 -0.07 25.78 -10.28
C GLN A 108 -0.18 24.85 -11.48
N LEU A 109 -1.38 24.37 -11.83
CA LEU A 109 -1.55 23.46 -12.97
C LEU A 109 -1.61 24.22 -14.30
N THR A 110 -1.01 23.64 -15.33
CA THR A 110 -1.21 24.06 -16.73
C THR A 110 -2.65 23.86 -17.17
N GLU A 111 -3.06 24.51 -18.27
CA GLU A 111 -4.41 24.34 -18.84
C GLU A 111 -4.72 22.88 -19.15
N HIS A 112 -3.75 22.14 -19.71
CA HIS A 112 -3.91 20.71 -20.00
C HIS A 112 -4.08 19.87 -18.73
N GLU A 113 -3.26 20.10 -17.70
CA GLU A 113 -3.34 19.38 -16.42
C GLU A 113 -4.66 19.65 -15.70
N ARG A 114 -5.12 20.92 -15.71
CA ARG A 114 -6.43 21.32 -15.17
C ARG A 114 -7.58 20.62 -15.91
N ALA A 115 -7.55 20.59 -17.25
CA ALA A 115 -8.57 19.91 -18.04
C ALA A 115 -8.62 18.40 -17.72
N ASN A 116 -7.46 17.77 -17.53
CA ASN A 116 -7.39 16.37 -17.11
C ASN A 116 -7.94 16.16 -15.70
N PHE A 117 -7.62 17.05 -14.75
CA PHE A 117 -8.17 17.02 -13.40
C PHE A 117 -9.70 17.14 -13.43
N GLU A 118 -10.25 18.13 -14.13
CA GLU A 118 -11.70 18.32 -14.28
C GLU A 118 -12.39 17.13 -14.94
N LYS A 119 -11.75 16.51 -15.95
CA LYS A 119 -12.25 15.29 -16.59
C LYS A 119 -12.32 14.13 -15.60
N SER A 120 -11.28 13.94 -14.78
CA SER A 120 -11.26 12.91 -13.73
C SER A 120 -12.36 13.15 -12.69
N VAL A 121 -12.54 14.40 -12.24
CA VAL A 121 -13.59 14.78 -11.29
C VAL A 121 -14.99 14.54 -11.87
N LYS A 122 -15.24 14.89 -13.13
CA LYS A 122 -16.51 14.62 -13.83
C LYS A 122 -16.79 13.13 -14.01
N GLY A 123 -15.76 12.29 -13.98
CA GLY A 123 -15.88 10.84 -14.03
C GLY A 123 -16.36 10.20 -12.73
N ILE A 124 -16.36 10.93 -11.61
CA ILE A 124 -16.82 10.43 -10.32
C ILE A 124 -18.37 10.47 -10.31
N PRO A 125 -19.06 9.35 -10.06
CA PRO A 125 -20.52 9.33 -9.98
C PRO A 125 -21.05 10.25 -8.87
N GLN A 126 -22.20 10.90 -9.12
CA GLN A 126 -22.92 11.65 -8.09
C GLN A 126 -23.29 10.70 -6.94
N SER A 127 -22.60 10.85 -5.81
CA SER A 127 -22.62 9.90 -4.69
C SER A 127 -22.20 10.60 -3.40
N PRO A 128 -22.45 9.99 -2.22
CA PRO A 128 -21.93 10.49 -0.95
C PRO A 128 -20.41 10.68 -0.93
N PHE A 129 -19.68 9.90 -1.73
CA PHE A 129 -18.24 10.08 -1.90
C PHE A 129 -17.87 11.40 -2.57
N LEU A 130 -18.58 11.79 -3.61
CA LEU A 130 -18.33 13.09 -4.25
C LEU A 130 -18.61 14.24 -3.27
N GLU A 131 -19.70 14.16 -2.51
CA GLU A 131 -20.03 15.13 -1.46
C GLU A 131 -18.94 15.19 -0.38
N PHE A 132 -18.48 14.01 0.09
CA PHE A 132 -17.38 13.90 1.04
C PHE A 132 -16.09 14.55 0.55
N LEU A 133 -15.76 14.41 -0.73
CA LEU A 133 -14.59 15.03 -1.35
C LEU A 133 -14.73 16.56 -1.49
N TYR A 134 -15.95 17.10 -1.52
CA TYR A 134 -16.20 18.54 -1.54
C TYR A 134 -16.45 19.16 -0.15
N ASP A 135 -16.57 18.34 0.90
CA ASP A 135 -16.79 18.78 2.28
C ASP A 135 -15.52 19.36 2.92
N GLY A 136 -15.14 20.56 2.50
CA GLY A 136 -13.98 21.29 2.98
C GLY A 136 -13.92 22.72 2.44
N LYS A 137 -12.88 23.47 2.85
CA LYS A 137 -12.61 24.81 2.34
C LYS A 137 -11.30 24.80 1.54
N PRO A 138 -11.15 25.62 0.49
CA PRO A 138 -9.88 25.78 -0.21
C PRO A 138 -8.78 26.23 0.74
N ASP A 139 -7.80 25.35 1.00
CA ASP A 139 -6.76 25.60 2.00
C ASP A 139 -5.37 25.02 1.64
N LEU A 140 -5.26 24.16 0.61
CA LEU A 140 -3.98 23.60 0.16
C LEU A 140 -3.40 24.50 -0.93
N ASN A 141 -2.25 25.12 -0.66
CA ASN A 141 -1.64 26.14 -1.51
C ASN A 141 -0.29 25.69 -2.10
N THR A 142 0.37 24.71 -1.48
CA THR A 142 1.72 24.25 -1.78
C THR A 142 1.80 22.73 -1.81
N GLU A 143 2.87 22.19 -2.37
CA GLU A 143 3.12 20.74 -2.34
C GLU A 143 3.28 20.25 -0.89
N ALA A 144 3.85 21.04 0.02
CA ALA A 144 3.94 20.69 1.43
C ALA A 144 2.56 20.47 2.08
N ASP A 145 1.56 21.30 1.73
CA ASP A 145 0.19 21.11 2.24
C ASP A 145 -0.42 19.78 1.75
N ILE A 146 -0.08 19.35 0.54
CA ILE A 146 -0.46 18.02 0.02
C ILE A 146 0.23 16.90 0.80
N GLN A 147 1.51 17.09 1.14
CA GLN A 147 2.26 16.12 1.94
C GLN A 147 1.66 15.97 3.35
N ASP A 148 1.08 17.02 3.93
CA ASP A 148 0.37 16.94 5.21
C ASP A 148 -0.88 16.05 5.12
N VAL A 149 -1.62 16.10 4.01
CA VAL A 149 -2.74 15.16 3.78
C VAL A 149 -2.22 13.72 3.67
N LEU A 150 -1.12 13.51 2.95
CA LEU A 150 -0.50 12.17 2.88
C LEU A 150 0.03 11.70 4.24
N ALA A 151 0.50 12.62 5.09
CA ALA A 151 0.89 12.32 6.46
C ALA A 151 -0.33 11.92 7.32
N ASP A 152 -1.50 12.54 7.14
CA ASP A 152 -2.74 12.11 7.78
C ASP A 152 -3.14 10.69 7.36
N VAL A 153 -3.05 10.37 6.07
CA VAL A 153 -3.33 9.01 5.55
C VAL A 153 -2.37 7.99 6.17
N ARG A 154 -1.08 8.30 6.19
CA ARG A 154 -0.02 7.48 6.80
C ARG A 154 -0.28 7.26 8.29
N ASP A 155 -0.65 8.31 9.02
CA ASP A 155 -0.90 8.24 10.45
C ASP A 155 -2.17 7.41 10.73
N GLY A 156 -3.18 7.47 9.87
CA GLY A 156 -4.32 6.56 9.89
C GLY A 156 -3.91 5.09 9.75
N TRP A 157 -3.04 4.76 8.79
CA TRP A 157 -2.49 3.40 8.66
C TRP A 157 -1.66 2.97 9.87
N ASN A 158 -0.89 3.89 10.45
CA ASN A 158 -0.11 3.65 11.66
C ASN A 158 -1.01 3.34 12.86
N ASP A 159 -2.13 4.06 13.00
CA ASP A 159 -3.08 3.81 14.07
C ASP A 159 -3.83 2.50 13.89
N PHE A 160 -4.20 2.13 12.65
CA PHE A 160 -4.72 0.80 12.37
C PHE A 160 -3.70 -0.30 12.71
N ARG A 161 -2.42 -0.12 12.33
CA ARG A 161 -1.35 -1.06 12.70
C ARG A 161 -1.24 -1.21 14.22
N LYS A 162 -1.22 -0.10 14.96
CA LYS A 162 -1.15 -0.13 16.43
C LYS A 162 -2.37 -0.83 17.03
N PHE A 163 -3.57 -0.58 16.49
CA PHE A 163 -4.78 -1.28 16.93
C PHE A 163 -4.64 -2.80 16.78
N LEU A 164 -4.19 -3.28 15.61
CA LEU A 164 -3.96 -4.71 15.36
C LEU A 164 -2.87 -5.31 16.27
N LYS A 165 -1.82 -4.54 16.54
CA LYS A 165 -0.72 -4.97 17.43
C LYS A 165 -1.17 -5.10 18.88
N VAL A 166 -2.06 -4.21 19.35
CA VAL A 166 -2.64 -4.26 20.70
C VAL A 166 -3.68 -5.37 20.81
N ASN A 167 -4.45 -5.60 19.74
CA ASN A 167 -5.51 -6.60 19.68
C ASN A 167 -5.06 -7.76 18.78
N ASP A 168 -4.02 -8.49 19.16
CA ASP A 168 -3.39 -9.46 18.24
C ASP A 168 -3.96 -10.88 18.31
N ASN A 169 -4.96 -11.11 19.17
CA ASN A 169 -5.52 -12.43 19.45
C ASN A 169 -7.05 -12.50 19.41
N PHE A 170 -7.71 -11.70 18.56
CA PHE A 170 -9.16 -11.79 18.39
C PHE A 170 -9.55 -12.58 17.15
N GLU A 171 -10.82 -12.99 17.12
CA GLU A 171 -11.46 -13.58 15.96
C GLU A 171 -12.69 -12.77 15.58
N LEU A 172 -12.88 -12.57 14.28
CA LEU A 172 -13.99 -11.79 13.73
C LEU A 172 -14.49 -12.47 12.46
N THR A 173 -15.81 -12.64 12.36
CA THR A 173 -16.44 -13.06 11.12
C THR A 173 -16.91 -11.82 10.37
N LEU A 174 -16.34 -11.56 9.20
CA LEU A 174 -16.63 -10.41 8.35
C LEU A 174 -17.59 -10.79 7.24
N ASN A 175 -18.52 -9.89 6.94
CA ASN A 175 -19.38 -9.94 5.78
C ASN A 175 -18.76 -9.07 4.68
N LEU A 176 -18.23 -9.73 3.66
CA LEU A 176 -17.54 -9.11 2.55
C LEU A 176 -18.51 -8.32 1.66
N ASN A 177 -18.30 -7.00 1.59
CA ASN A 177 -18.98 -6.15 0.62
C ASN A 177 -18.57 -6.55 -0.81
N TYR A 178 -19.54 -6.88 -1.67
CA TYR A 178 -19.27 -7.34 -3.04
C TYR A 178 -18.51 -6.33 -3.89
N HIS A 179 -18.71 -5.02 -3.69
CA HIS A 179 -18.03 -3.99 -4.46
C HIS A 179 -16.53 -3.88 -4.12
N VAL A 180 -16.14 -4.26 -2.90
CA VAL A 180 -14.73 -4.29 -2.47
C VAL A 180 -14.10 -5.64 -2.80
N TRP A 181 -14.82 -6.72 -2.54
CA TRP A 181 -14.30 -8.09 -2.59
C TRP A 181 -14.76 -8.88 -3.81
N LYS A 182 -15.13 -8.21 -4.91
CA LYS A 182 -15.66 -8.84 -6.13
C LYS A 182 -14.77 -9.99 -6.60
N SER A 183 -13.48 -9.75 -6.77
CA SER A 183 -12.54 -10.77 -7.25
C SER A 183 -12.50 -11.99 -6.34
N THR A 184 -12.51 -11.78 -5.02
CA THR A 184 -12.50 -12.86 -4.03
C THR A 184 -13.81 -13.64 -4.07
N ILE A 185 -14.96 -12.96 -4.08
CA ILE A 185 -16.28 -13.61 -4.09
C ILE A 185 -16.51 -14.35 -5.41
N ASP A 186 -16.11 -13.78 -6.55
CA ASP A 186 -16.20 -14.43 -7.85
C ASP A 186 -15.29 -15.67 -7.92
N SER A 187 -14.06 -15.58 -7.40
CA SER A 187 -13.14 -16.72 -7.31
C SER A 187 -13.71 -17.83 -6.43
N ARG A 188 -14.28 -17.49 -5.26
CA ARG A 188 -14.95 -18.46 -4.38
C ARG A 188 -16.17 -19.09 -5.05
N THR A 189 -16.92 -18.33 -5.83
CA THR A 189 -18.06 -18.83 -6.61
C THR A 189 -17.59 -19.87 -7.61
N TYR A 190 -16.48 -19.61 -8.32
CA TYR A 190 -15.90 -20.58 -9.25
C TYR A 190 -15.43 -21.87 -8.53
N ASP A 191 -14.75 -21.72 -7.39
CA ASP A 191 -14.21 -22.83 -6.59
C ASP A 191 -15.28 -23.60 -5.79
N SER A 192 -16.53 -23.12 -5.77
CA SER A 192 -17.62 -23.71 -4.96
C SER A 192 -18.28 -24.94 -5.57
N CYS A 193 -18.08 -25.17 -6.88
CA CYS A 193 -18.67 -26.28 -7.61
C CYS A 193 -17.71 -27.47 -7.70
N LYS A 194 -18.21 -28.67 -7.47
CA LYS A 194 -17.49 -29.94 -7.65
C LYS A 194 -18.31 -30.90 -8.49
N VAL A 195 -17.66 -31.58 -9.42
CA VAL A 195 -18.26 -32.69 -10.16
C VAL A 195 -18.25 -33.92 -9.25
N ILE A 196 -19.43 -34.43 -8.87
CA ILE A 196 -19.58 -35.60 -7.99
C ILE A 196 -19.38 -36.90 -8.77
N ASN A 197 -19.85 -36.93 -10.03
CA ASN A 197 -19.72 -38.09 -10.89
C ASN A 197 -19.14 -37.67 -12.24
N PRO A 198 -17.81 -37.71 -12.40
CA PRO A 198 -17.22 -37.50 -13.69
C PRO A 198 -17.47 -38.75 -14.52
N ALA A 199 -18.26 -38.64 -15.60
CA ALA A 199 -18.21 -39.60 -16.70
C ALA A 199 -16.86 -39.54 -17.44
N TYR A 200 -15.75 -39.19 -16.76
CA TYR A 200 -14.35 -39.10 -17.18
C TYR A 200 -13.47 -39.02 -15.91
N GLY A 201 -13.33 -40.13 -15.16
CA GLY A 201 -12.43 -40.15 -13.98
C GLY A 201 -12.25 -41.46 -13.22
N GLY A 202 -13.14 -42.45 -13.36
CA GLY A 202 -12.98 -43.78 -12.75
C GLY A 202 -12.04 -44.69 -13.55
N THR A 203 -11.55 -45.77 -12.92
CA THR A 203 -10.85 -46.85 -13.65
C THR A 203 -11.84 -47.58 -14.56
N ARG A 204 -11.42 -48.08 -15.73
CA ARG A 204 -12.31 -48.68 -16.75
C ARG A 204 -13.31 -49.72 -16.20
N GLU A 205 -12.95 -50.46 -15.16
CA GLU A 205 -13.82 -51.46 -14.50
C GLU A 205 -14.99 -50.82 -13.72
N GLU A 206 -14.81 -49.62 -13.14
CA GLU A 206 -15.89 -48.89 -12.43
C GLU A 206 -16.98 -48.39 -13.38
N TRP A 207 -16.63 -48.17 -14.65
CA TRP A 207 -17.56 -47.68 -15.66
C TRP A 207 -18.46 -48.80 -16.18
N GLU A 208 -17.86 -49.96 -16.48
CA GLU A 208 -18.54 -51.13 -17.04
C GLU A 208 -19.55 -51.74 -16.04
N MET A 209 -19.33 -51.58 -14.72
CA MET A 209 -20.28 -52.03 -13.69
C MET A 209 -21.43 -51.05 -13.40
N SER A 210 -21.34 -49.79 -13.81
CA SER A 210 -22.28 -48.76 -13.36
C SER A 210 -23.61 -48.75 -14.14
N GLY A 211 -23.66 -49.39 -15.31
CA GLY A 211 -24.86 -49.48 -16.15
C GLY A 211 -25.47 -48.13 -16.58
N ARG A 212 -24.76 -47.02 -16.35
CA ARG A 212 -25.24 -45.65 -16.59
C ARG A 212 -24.70 -45.13 -17.92
N ASP A 213 -25.55 -44.41 -18.64
CA ASP A 213 -25.24 -43.81 -19.92
C ASP A 213 -24.13 -42.75 -19.77
N ASN A 214 -23.17 -42.70 -20.69
CA ASN A 214 -21.95 -41.87 -20.66
C ASN A 214 -22.22 -40.35 -20.79
N SER A 215 -23.45 -39.91 -20.51
CA SER A 215 -23.97 -38.56 -20.71
C SER A 215 -24.37 -37.84 -19.42
N TYR A 216 -24.27 -38.50 -18.25
CA TYR A 216 -24.70 -37.94 -16.97
C TYR A 216 -23.53 -37.39 -16.15
N PHE A 217 -23.53 -36.08 -15.90
CA PHE A 217 -22.64 -35.41 -14.95
C PHE A 217 -23.49 -34.79 -13.85
N GLU A 218 -23.08 -34.99 -12.60
CA GLU A 218 -23.66 -34.33 -11.43
C GLU A 218 -22.66 -33.33 -10.88
N VAL A 219 -23.09 -32.07 -10.73
CA VAL A 219 -22.29 -30.98 -10.16
C VAL A 219 -23.00 -30.47 -8.93
N GLU A 220 -22.31 -30.50 -7.80
CA GLU A 220 -22.77 -29.88 -6.56
C GLU A 220 -22.00 -28.58 -6.34
N CYS A 221 -22.74 -27.49 -6.16
CA CYS A 221 -22.18 -26.18 -5.86
C CYS A 221 -22.67 -25.72 -4.49
N ASP A 222 -21.74 -25.43 -3.57
CA ASP A 222 -22.06 -24.83 -2.27
C ASP A 222 -21.79 -23.33 -2.28
N TYR A 223 -22.83 -22.55 -2.56
CA TYR A 223 -22.78 -21.09 -2.54
C TYR A 223 -22.98 -20.49 -1.14
N THR A 224 -23.03 -21.31 -0.09
CA THR A 224 -23.19 -20.85 1.29
C THR A 224 -21.91 -20.14 1.75
N ASP A 225 -22.07 -19.03 2.47
CA ASP A 225 -20.98 -18.28 3.10
C ASP A 225 -19.91 -17.70 2.15
N LEU A 226 -20.19 -17.57 0.84
CA LEU A 226 -19.21 -17.01 -0.10
C LEU A 226 -18.83 -15.55 0.23
N THR A 227 -19.79 -14.82 0.80
CA THR A 227 -19.62 -13.44 1.25
C THR A 227 -19.13 -13.35 2.69
N ILE A 228 -18.73 -14.45 3.32
CA ILE A 228 -18.26 -14.45 4.71
C ILE A 228 -16.77 -14.78 4.75
N ALA A 229 -16.00 -14.02 5.51
CA ALA A 229 -14.60 -14.29 5.76
C ALA A 229 -14.31 -14.33 7.26
N LYS A 230 -13.46 -15.27 7.68
CA LYS A 230 -12.90 -15.33 9.02
C LYS A 230 -11.63 -14.51 9.08
N LEU A 231 -11.52 -13.71 10.12
CA LEU A 231 -10.31 -13.02 10.55
C LEU A 231 -9.84 -13.69 11.83
N ASN A 232 -8.63 -14.21 11.84
CA ASN A 232 -7.98 -14.74 13.03
C ASN A 232 -6.59 -14.12 13.23
N VAL A 233 -5.82 -14.64 14.20
CA VAL A 233 -4.45 -14.19 14.51
C VAL A 233 -3.54 -14.10 13.28
N ALA A 234 -3.58 -15.08 12.38
CA ALA A 234 -2.77 -15.05 11.16
C ALA A 234 -3.15 -13.88 10.25
N ASP A 235 -4.45 -13.64 10.07
CA ASP A 235 -4.94 -12.54 9.26
C ASP A 235 -4.64 -11.18 9.91
N ILE A 236 -4.70 -11.09 11.25
CA ILE A 236 -4.32 -9.89 11.99
C ILE A 236 -2.83 -9.57 11.76
N LYS A 237 -1.93 -10.55 11.85
CA LYS A 237 -0.50 -10.34 11.54
C LYS A 237 -0.28 -9.93 10.09
N MET A 238 -1.02 -10.51 9.15
CA MET A 238 -0.94 -10.11 7.73
C MET A 238 -1.44 -8.68 7.50
N LEU A 239 -2.56 -8.27 8.12
CA LEU A 239 -3.06 -6.89 8.06
C LEU A 239 -2.08 -5.91 8.73
N GLU A 240 -1.44 -6.29 9.83
CA GLU A 240 -0.41 -5.48 10.49
C GLU A 240 0.75 -5.20 9.54
N GLN A 241 1.23 -6.22 8.82
CA GLN A 241 2.31 -6.05 7.84
C GLN A 241 1.86 -5.29 6.59
N ALA A 242 0.61 -5.47 6.14
CA ALA A 242 0.05 -4.68 5.04
C ALA A 242 -0.02 -3.18 5.40
N ALA A 243 -0.48 -2.86 6.61
CA ALA A 243 -0.47 -1.49 7.13
C ALA A 243 0.96 -0.93 7.27
N ALA A 244 1.92 -1.74 7.75
CA ALA A 244 3.33 -1.36 7.79
C ALA A 244 3.87 -1.03 6.39
N GLY A 245 3.55 -1.85 5.38
CA GLY A 245 3.93 -1.60 3.99
C GLY A 245 3.39 -0.27 3.45
N MET A 246 2.14 0.09 3.79
CA MET A 246 1.58 1.40 3.43
C MET A 246 2.32 2.57 4.10
N ILE A 247 2.74 2.42 5.36
CA ILE A 247 3.53 3.44 6.05
C ILE A 247 4.90 3.61 5.38
N VAL A 248 5.58 2.50 5.06
CA VAL A 248 6.87 2.53 4.33
C VAL A 248 6.69 3.21 2.98
N TYR A 249 5.64 2.87 2.23
CA TYR A 249 5.35 3.47 0.92
C TYR A 249 5.11 4.98 1.00
N LEU A 250 4.41 5.46 2.03
CA LEU A 250 4.10 6.89 2.21
C LEU A 250 5.26 7.68 2.84
N THR A 251 6.24 7.01 3.44
CA THR A 251 7.36 7.67 4.14
C THR A 251 8.17 8.59 3.21
N PRO A 252 8.63 8.17 2.01
CA PRO A 252 9.37 9.05 1.09
C PRO A 252 8.61 10.33 0.72
N PHE A 253 7.28 10.25 0.58
CA PHE A 253 6.43 11.38 0.21
C PHE A 253 6.13 12.34 1.36
N THR A 254 6.42 11.94 2.59
CA THR A 254 6.06 12.69 3.82
C THR A 254 7.25 12.95 4.71
N SER A 255 8.47 12.85 4.19
CA SER A 255 9.69 13.00 4.99
C SER A 255 10.45 14.27 4.68
N TYR A 256 10.49 14.70 3.42
CA TYR A 256 11.20 15.90 2.98
C TYR A 256 10.28 16.82 2.20
N ASP A 257 10.44 18.13 2.36
CA ASP A 257 9.63 19.13 1.67
C ASP A 257 9.85 19.03 0.15
N LEU A 258 8.76 18.81 -0.59
CA LEU A 258 8.75 18.63 -2.04
C LEU A 258 8.31 19.90 -2.79
N THR A 259 8.19 21.03 -2.09
CA THR A 259 7.82 22.33 -2.69
C THR A 259 8.69 22.62 -3.90
N GLY A 260 8.05 23.02 -5.00
CA GLY A 260 8.71 23.40 -6.25
C GLY A 260 8.98 22.25 -7.22
N LEU A 261 8.78 20.99 -6.82
CA LEU A 261 8.88 19.86 -7.76
C LEU A 261 7.89 20.00 -8.93
N VAL A 262 6.70 20.55 -8.69
CA VAL A 262 5.69 20.72 -9.75
C VAL A 262 6.23 21.63 -10.85
N LYS A 263 6.75 22.79 -10.46
CA LYS A 263 7.33 23.78 -11.38
C LYS A 263 8.51 23.20 -12.17
N ILE A 264 9.39 22.45 -11.49
CA ILE A 264 10.57 21.86 -12.14
C ILE A 264 10.15 20.79 -13.14
N SER A 265 9.20 19.94 -12.80
CA SER A 265 8.70 18.91 -13.72
C SER A 265 7.96 19.54 -14.91
N GLN A 266 7.19 20.61 -14.72
CA GLN A 266 6.55 21.34 -15.83
C GLN A 266 7.60 21.92 -16.79
N LEU A 267 8.67 22.52 -16.25
CA LEU A 267 9.76 23.04 -17.06
C LEU A 267 10.47 21.93 -17.83
N LYS A 268 10.68 20.77 -17.21
CA LYS A 268 11.25 19.58 -17.86
C LYS A 268 10.36 19.09 -19.01
N ASP A 269 9.05 18.98 -18.78
CA ASP A 269 8.10 18.47 -19.78
C ASP A 269 7.87 19.47 -20.94
N SER A 270 8.06 20.77 -20.69
CA SER A 270 7.98 21.82 -21.72
C SER A 270 9.17 21.85 -22.68
N ARG A 271 10.27 21.15 -22.35
CA ARG A 271 11.48 21.16 -23.17
C ARG A 271 11.36 20.24 -24.36
N PRO A 272 11.81 20.67 -25.54
CA PRO A 272 11.87 19.78 -26.68
C PRO A 272 12.86 18.64 -26.41
N TYR A 273 12.56 17.48 -27.00
CA TYR A 273 13.37 16.26 -26.84
C TYR A 273 14.85 16.46 -27.16
N TYR A 274 15.19 17.35 -28.10
CA TYR A 274 16.55 17.67 -28.51
C TYR A 274 17.30 18.63 -27.56
N ASN A 275 16.64 19.13 -26.53
CA ASN A 275 17.27 19.97 -25.50
C ASN A 275 16.75 19.59 -24.10
N PRO A 276 17.04 18.36 -23.63
CA PRO A 276 16.61 17.93 -22.31
C PRO A 276 17.32 18.75 -21.22
N MET A 277 16.66 18.91 -20.08
CA MET A 277 17.30 19.49 -18.89
C MET A 277 18.47 18.61 -18.43
N SER A 278 19.65 19.20 -18.27
CA SER A 278 20.83 18.47 -17.79
C SER A 278 20.71 18.16 -16.29
N PRO A 279 21.42 17.14 -15.76
CA PRO A 279 21.45 16.85 -14.32
C PRO A 279 21.88 18.06 -13.47
N ALA A 280 22.91 18.78 -13.90
CA ALA A 280 23.42 19.97 -13.22
C ALA A 280 22.39 21.10 -13.19
N GLU A 281 21.63 21.28 -14.27
CA GLU A 281 20.56 22.26 -14.34
C GLU A 281 19.38 21.88 -13.42
N TYR A 282 18.96 20.61 -13.46
CA TYR A 282 17.91 20.09 -12.59
C TYR A 282 18.29 20.28 -11.11
N GLN A 283 19.53 19.94 -10.74
CA GLN A 283 20.04 20.16 -9.40
C GLN A 283 20.05 21.64 -9.02
N SER A 284 20.56 22.53 -9.87
CA SER A 284 20.58 23.97 -9.61
C SER A 284 19.18 24.51 -9.31
N MET A 285 18.15 24.03 -10.02
CA MET A 285 16.77 24.42 -9.75
C MET A 285 16.27 23.93 -8.39
N LEU A 286 16.61 22.71 -7.99
CA LEU A 286 16.28 22.18 -6.66
C LEU A 286 17.00 22.96 -5.55
N GLU A 287 18.25 23.33 -5.77
CA GLU A 287 19.06 24.07 -4.79
C GLU A 287 18.57 25.50 -4.57
N ASN A 288 18.16 26.16 -5.66
CA ASN A 288 17.58 27.51 -5.60
C ASN A 288 16.24 27.55 -4.85
N ASN A 289 15.61 26.39 -4.63
CA ASN A 289 14.46 26.29 -3.75
C ASN A 289 14.91 26.06 -2.30
N ALA A 290 14.80 27.10 -1.48
CA ALA A 290 15.24 27.07 -0.08
C ALA A 290 14.46 26.10 0.83
N LYS A 291 13.30 25.61 0.39
CA LYS A 291 12.47 24.65 1.12
C LYS A 291 12.73 23.21 0.68
N PHE A 292 12.93 23.00 -0.62
CA PHE A 292 13.08 21.67 -1.19
C PHE A 292 14.15 20.83 -0.47
N GLY A 293 13.81 19.58 -0.16
CA GLY A 293 14.73 18.62 0.44
C GLY A 293 14.98 18.83 1.93
N LYS A 294 14.36 19.83 2.58
CA LYS A 294 14.41 19.97 4.03
C LYS A 294 13.54 18.94 4.71
N LEU A 295 14.05 18.35 5.78
CA LEU A 295 13.31 17.42 6.61
C LEU A 295 12.07 18.11 7.20
N ILE A 296 10.89 17.53 7.04
CA ILE A 296 9.66 18.07 7.62
C ILE A 296 9.48 17.60 9.06
N GLU A 297 8.84 18.42 9.91
CA GLU A 297 8.66 18.09 11.32
C GLU A 297 7.85 16.80 11.53
N ARG A 298 6.80 16.60 10.70
CA ARG A 298 5.92 15.42 10.74
C ARG A 298 6.46 14.21 9.93
N GLN A 299 7.77 14.14 9.73
CA GLN A 299 8.42 13.00 9.06
C GLN A 299 8.17 11.68 9.80
N SER A 300 8.27 10.57 9.07
CA SER A 300 8.09 9.22 9.61
C SER A 300 9.28 8.29 9.37
N MET A 301 10.42 8.79 8.89
CA MET A 301 11.62 7.97 8.67
C MET A 301 12.04 7.21 9.93
N THR A 302 11.90 7.84 11.09
CA THR A 302 12.23 7.21 12.38
C THR A 302 11.33 6.06 12.79
N ILE A 303 10.18 5.86 12.12
CA ILE A 303 9.32 4.69 12.36
C ILE A 303 9.84 3.43 11.66
N ILE A 304 10.63 3.58 10.58
CA ILE A 304 11.05 2.46 9.72
C ILE A 304 11.85 1.40 10.49
N PRO A 305 12.80 1.72 11.39
CA PRO A 305 13.48 0.70 12.18
C PRO A 305 12.53 -0.08 13.09
N GLN A 306 11.51 0.59 13.64
CA GLN A 306 10.48 -0.07 14.44
C GLN A 306 9.60 -0.99 13.57
N LEU A 307 9.21 -0.56 12.36
CA LEU A 307 8.48 -1.41 11.41
C LEU A 307 9.31 -2.63 11.02
N GLY A 308 10.60 -2.47 10.75
CA GLY A 308 11.49 -3.59 10.45
C GLY A 308 11.59 -4.57 11.62
N SER A 309 11.63 -4.08 12.86
CA SER A 309 11.59 -4.93 14.06
C SER A 309 10.27 -5.69 14.21
N ASP A 310 9.14 -5.03 13.93
CA ASP A 310 7.81 -5.65 13.92
C ASP A 310 7.74 -6.74 12.82
N THR A 311 8.28 -6.48 11.62
CA THR A 311 8.37 -7.47 10.53
C THR A 311 9.26 -8.65 10.90
N LEU A 312 10.43 -8.41 11.52
CA LEU A 312 11.31 -9.49 11.98
C LEU A 312 10.59 -10.40 12.99
N ALA A 313 9.83 -9.81 13.94
CA ALA A 313 9.01 -10.55 14.88
C ALA A 313 7.92 -11.37 14.16
N ALA A 314 7.24 -10.77 13.17
CA ALA A 314 6.23 -11.45 12.38
C ALA A 314 6.81 -12.62 11.56
N LEU A 315 8.00 -12.48 10.97
CA LEU A 315 8.67 -13.57 10.24
C LEU A 315 9.08 -14.71 11.17
N LYS A 316 9.64 -14.39 12.35
CA LYS A 316 9.97 -15.39 13.38
C LYS A 316 8.71 -16.11 13.87
N TRP A 317 7.61 -15.38 14.04
CA TRP A 317 6.30 -15.96 14.35
C TRP A 317 5.80 -16.87 13.22
N ALA A 318 5.84 -16.41 11.97
CA ALA A 318 5.37 -17.17 10.82
C ALA A 318 6.11 -18.50 10.66
N ARG A 319 7.42 -18.52 10.95
CA ARG A 319 8.22 -19.75 10.99
C ARG A 319 7.69 -20.77 11.99
N ASN A 320 7.30 -20.31 13.18
CA ASN A 320 6.88 -21.18 14.28
C ASN A 320 5.42 -21.66 14.14
N PHE A 321 4.61 -21.01 13.32
CA PHE A 321 3.18 -21.28 13.17
C PHE A 321 2.78 -21.64 11.73
N GLN A 322 3.69 -22.28 10.98
CA GLN A 322 3.43 -22.71 9.59
C GLN A 322 2.20 -23.60 9.46
N ASP A 323 1.95 -24.52 10.39
CA ASP A 323 0.77 -25.40 10.34
C ASP A 323 -0.56 -24.64 10.36
N LYS A 324 -0.58 -23.44 10.98
CA LYS A 324 -1.76 -22.56 11.02
C LYS A 324 -1.85 -21.65 9.80
N LEU A 325 -0.70 -21.17 9.32
CA LEU A 325 -0.59 -20.24 8.20
C LEU A 325 -0.72 -20.93 6.85
N CYS A 326 -0.32 -22.18 6.78
CA CYS A 326 -0.26 -22.99 5.58
C CYS A 326 -0.61 -24.45 5.95
N PRO A 327 -1.90 -24.74 6.22
CA PRO A 327 -2.35 -26.07 6.63
C PRO A 327 -2.33 -27.06 5.44
N LYS A 328 -1.14 -27.39 4.95
CA LYS A 328 -0.95 -28.38 3.88
C LYS A 328 -1.33 -29.76 4.39
N SER A 329 -2.15 -30.46 3.63
CA SER A 329 -2.53 -31.85 3.88
C SER A 329 -2.88 -32.52 2.55
N ASP A 330 -3.07 -33.84 2.51
CA ASP A 330 -3.51 -34.55 1.30
C ASP A 330 -4.84 -34.01 0.76
N ALA A 331 -5.72 -33.55 1.67
CA ALA A 331 -6.99 -32.90 1.34
C ALA A 331 -6.86 -31.40 1.01
N ASN A 332 -5.70 -30.80 1.27
CA ASN A 332 -5.40 -29.38 1.03
C ASN A 332 -3.94 -29.20 0.55
N PRO A 333 -3.57 -29.74 -0.62
CA PRO A 333 -2.17 -29.78 -1.05
C PRO A 333 -1.59 -28.39 -1.31
N THR A 334 -2.45 -27.41 -1.59
CA THR A 334 -2.09 -26.01 -1.83
C THR A 334 -1.88 -25.21 -0.54
N GLY A 335 -2.27 -25.74 0.62
CA GLY A 335 -2.18 -25.01 1.89
C GLY A 335 -3.15 -23.83 2.00
N LYS A 336 -4.22 -23.80 1.19
CA LYS A 336 -5.21 -22.72 1.21
C LYS A 336 -5.98 -22.65 2.53
N ARG A 337 -6.25 -21.43 3.00
CA ARG A 337 -7.05 -21.11 4.19
C ARG A 337 -8.45 -20.70 3.76
N LYS A 338 -9.25 -21.67 3.29
CA LYS A 338 -10.61 -21.42 2.78
C LYS A 338 -11.42 -20.51 3.71
N ARG A 339 -12.16 -19.56 3.13
CA ARG A 339 -13.05 -18.63 3.85
C ARG A 339 -12.33 -17.71 4.84
N HIS A 340 -11.02 -17.50 4.72
CA HIS A 340 -10.32 -16.41 5.44
C HIS A 340 -10.17 -15.18 4.53
N ILE A 341 -9.80 -14.04 5.11
CA ILE A 341 -9.49 -12.84 4.29
C ILE A 341 -8.30 -13.12 3.36
N PHE A 342 -7.28 -13.79 3.87
CA PHE A 342 -6.14 -14.26 3.09
C PHE A 342 -6.29 -15.76 2.83
N GLU A 343 -6.83 -16.10 1.66
CA GLU A 343 -7.13 -17.49 1.30
C GLU A 343 -5.90 -18.27 0.86
N ASP A 344 -4.96 -17.60 0.20
CA ASP A 344 -3.66 -18.18 -0.08
C ASP A 344 -2.90 -18.26 1.24
N GLY A 345 -2.62 -19.48 1.70
CA GLY A 345 -1.85 -19.68 2.92
C GLY A 345 -0.47 -19.03 2.82
N VAL A 346 0.09 -18.58 3.95
CA VAL A 346 1.44 -18.02 4.00
C VAL A 346 2.43 -19.16 4.23
N CYS A 347 2.83 -19.79 3.12
CA CYS A 347 3.68 -20.97 3.11
C CYS A 347 5.17 -20.61 2.97
N ILE A 348 6.01 -21.17 3.85
CA ILE A 348 7.47 -21.13 3.72
C ILE A 348 7.91 -22.37 2.95
N ASP A 349 8.00 -22.24 1.62
CA ASP A 349 8.40 -23.36 0.76
C ASP A 349 9.92 -23.59 0.74
N LYS A 350 10.71 -22.61 1.19
CA LYS A 350 12.18 -22.66 1.22
C LYS A 350 12.74 -22.24 2.58
N PRO A 351 12.74 -23.13 3.58
CA PRO A 351 13.14 -22.79 4.95
C PRO A 351 14.56 -22.22 5.09
N THR A 352 15.50 -22.68 4.28
CA THR A 352 16.89 -22.18 4.30
C THR A 352 16.97 -20.73 3.84
N GLU A 353 16.40 -20.40 2.67
CA GLU A 353 16.35 -19.03 2.15
C GLU A 353 15.57 -18.11 3.10
N PHE A 354 14.49 -18.61 3.70
CA PHE A 354 13.70 -17.86 4.68
C PHE A 354 14.48 -17.55 5.97
N ASN A 355 15.24 -18.52 6.49
CA ASN A 355 16.10 -18.28 7.66
C ASN A 355 17.25 -17.33 7.34
N GLN A 356 17.82 -17.38 6.13
CA GLN A 356 18.81 -16.42 5.67
C GLN A 356 18.22 -15.01 5.59
N LEU A 357 17.00 -14.86 5.06
CA LEU A 357 16.28 -13.58 5.05
C LEU A 357 16.09 -13.02 6.46
N ILE A 358 15.65 -13.84 7.43
CA ILE A 358 15.51 -13.43 8.83
C ILE A 358 16.85 -12.95 9.39
N ALA A 359 17.93 -13.71 9.16
CA ALA A 359 19.26 -13.36 9.67
C ALA A 359 19.79 -12.06 9.05
N SER A 360 19.62 -11.86 7.74
CA SER A 360 20.01 -10.64 7.03
C SER A 360 19.23 -9.42 7.52
N LEU A 361 17.92 -9.55 7.71
CA LEU A 361 17.08 -8.49 8.26
C LEU A 361 17.48 -8.15 9.70
N GLU A 362 17.74 -9.16 10.53
CA GLU A 362 18.20 -8.99 11.91
C GLU A 362 19.56 -8.27 11.97
N ALA A 363 20.51 -8.63 11.10
CA ALA A 363 21.79 -7.95 11.00
C ALA A 363 21.63 -6.47 10.59
N ALA A 364 20.82 -6.20 9.56
CA ALA A 364 20.55 -4.83 9.10
C ALA A 364 19.88 -3.96 10.19
N LEU A 365 19.00 -4.56 11.00
CA LEU A 365 18.34 -3.87 12.12
C LEU A 365 19.29 -3.55 13.28
N GLN A 366 20.37 -4.32 13.46
CA GLN A 366 21.35 -4.11 14.53
C GLN A 366 22.36 -3.00 14.22
N GLY A 367 22.61 -2.68 12.94
CA GLY A 367 23.55 -1.62 12.58
C GLY A 367 24.23 -1.84 11.24
N PRO A 368 25.38 -1.17 11.01
CA PRO A 368 26.14 -1.33 9.79
C PRO A 368 26.60 -2.79 9.59
N ILE A 369 26.41 -3.32 8.37
CA ILE A 369 26.91 -4.63 7.95
C ILE A 369 28.07 -4.49 6.98
N THR A 370 28.93 -5.50 6.92
CA THR A 370 30.03 -5.54 5.93
C THR A 370 29.55 -6.28 4.68
N VAL A 371 29.69 -5.66 3.52
CA VAL A 371 29.38 -6.22 2.21
C VAL A 371 30.66 -6.26 1.39
N GLU A 372 30.94 -7.39 0.75
CA GLU A 372 32.05 -7.51 -0.21
C GLU A 372 31.53 -7.18 -1.60
N ILE A 373 32.20 -6.26 -2.30
CA ILE A 373 31.95 -5.92 -3.69
C ILE A 373 33.18 -6.34 -4.50
N GLU A 374 32.97 -7.05 -5.59
CA GLU A 374 34.00 -7.41 -6.55
C GLU A 374 33.91 -6.45 -7.74
N ASP A 375 35.01 -5.77 -8.06
CA ASP A 375 35.13 -4.95 -9.27
C ASP A 375 35.20 -5.88 -10.49
N GLU A 376 34.21 -5.80 -11.38
CA GLU A 376 34.11 -6.63 -12.58
C GLU A 376 35.30 -6.46 -13.55
N GLY A 377 36.00 -5.32 -13.51
CA GLY A 377 37.13 -5.01 -14.38
C GLY A 377 38.48 -5.48 -13.83
N THR A 378 38.66 -5.44 -12.50
CA THR A 378 39.95 -5.75 -11.87
C THR A 378 39.95 -7.05 -11.06
N GLY A 379 38.78 -7.61 -10.74
CA GLY A 379 38.61 -8.76 -9.84
C GLY A 379 39.00 -8.47 -8.39
N VAL A 380 39.26 -7.20 -8.05
CA VAL A 380 39.60 -6.78 -6.70
C VAL A 380 38.33 -6.78 -5.86
N ARG A 381 38.40 -7.41 -4.68
CA ARG A 381 37.33 -7.39 -3.69
C ARG A 381 37.58 -6.27 -2.68
N GLU A 382 36.61 -5.38 -2.55
CA GLU A 382 36.58 -4.34 -1.54
C GLU A 382 35.46 -4.62 -0.53
N SER A 383 35.76 -4.44 0.76
CA SER A 383 34.76 -4.55 1.82
C SER A 383 34.21 -3.17 2.17
N LEU A 384 32.90 -3.00 2.09
CA LEU A 384 32.20 -1.78 2.47
C LEU A 384 31.35 -2.01 3.71
N ARG A 385 31.36 -1.05 4.65
CA ARG A 385 30.44 -1.05 5.79
C ARG A 385 29.23 -0.17 5.48
N ILE A 386 28.06 -0.81 5.36
CA ILE A 386 26.81 -0.19 4.93
C ILE A 386 25.79 -0.24 6.08
N ASP A 387 25.23 0.91 6.45
CA ASP A 387 24.10 1.00 7.37
C ASP A 387 22.83 1.40 6.60
N TYR A 388 22.05 0.38 6.19
CA TYR A 388 20.78 0.56 5.48
C TYR A 388 19.76 1.39 6.27
N LEU A 389 19.93 1.51 7.60
CA LEU A 389 19.02 2.23 8.47
C LEU A 389 19.54 3.58 8.94
N ALA A 390 20.72 4.02 8.50
CA ALA A 390 21.30 5.29 8.93
C ALA A 390 20.36 6.49 8.67
N LEU A 391 19.88 6.63 7.43
CA LEU A 391 18.94 7.69 7.03
C LEU A 391 17.58 7.62 7.75
N PHE A 392 17.23 6.45 8.29
CA PHE A 392 15.99 6.27 9.03
C PHE A 392 16.15 6.54 10.52
N ARG A 393 17.31 6.20 11.10
CA ARG A 393 17.65 6.49 12.50
C ARG A 393 18.01 7.95 12.71
N ASN A 394 18.80 8.51 11.81
CA ASN A 394 19.31 9.88 11.85
C ASN A 394 19.10 10.54 10.47
N PRO A 395 17.85 10.90 10.14
CA PRO A 395 17.56 11.54 8.86
C PRO A 395 18.34 12.84 8.70
N VAL A 396 18.92 13.05 7.51
CA VAL A 396 19.60 14.32 7.21
C VAL A 396 18.60 15.47 7.28
N SER A 397 18.98 16.61 7.84
CA SER A 397 18.07 17.75 7.94
C SER A 397 17.78 18.39 6.59
N ASP A 398 18.65 18.18 5.61
CA ASP A 398 18.58 18.76 4.28
C ASP A 398 19.21 17.81 3.24
N LEU A 399 18.41 17.24 2.34
CA LEU A 399 18.88 16.34 1.28
C LEU A 399 19.91 17.02 0.34
N ARG A 400 19.90 18.35 0.24
CA ARG A 400 20.87 19.08 -0.57
C ARG A 400 22.28 18.99 0.01
N SER A 401 22.41 18.65 1.31
CA SER A 401 23.71 18.44 1.95
C SER A 401 24.41 17.17 1.49
N ILE A 402 23.69 16.19 0.96
CA ILE A 402 24.21 14.91 0.44
C ILE A 402 24.11 14.81 -1.09
N ALA A 403 23.69 15.90 -1.75
CA ALA A 403 23.62 15.95 -3.20
C ALA A 403 25.02 16.05 -3.83
N PRO A 404 25.19 15.63 -5.10
CA PRO A 404 26.40 15.91 -5.87
C PRO A 404 26.82 17.39 -5.79
N SER A 405 28.11 17.72 -5.84
CA SER A 405 28.57 19.12 -5.95
C SER A 405 29.09 19.44 -7.35
N LYS A 406 29.56 18.42 -8.08
CA LYS A 406 30.13 18.57 -9.42
C LYS A 406 29.79 17.39 -10.31
N TYR A 407 29.73 17.68 -11.61
CA TYR A 407 29.56 16.71 -12.68
C TYR A 407 30.67 16.86 -13.71
N ASP A 408 31.01 15.77 -14.40
CA ASP A 408 31.85 15.84 -15.60
C ASP A 408 31.06 16.32 -16.83
N ASN A 409 31.73 16.40 -17.98
CA ASN A 409 31.11 16.80 -19.25
C ASN A 409 30.08 15.79 -19.78
N CYS A 410 30.03 14.58 -19.23
CA CYS A 410 29.09 13.53 -19.57
C CYS A 410 27.86 13.53 -18.64
N GLY A 411 27.88 14.34 -17.57
CA GLY A 411 26.83 14.38 -16.55
C GLY A 411 27.01 13.33 -15.44
N ASN A 412 28.16 12.67 -15.33
CA ASN A 412 28.49 11.78 -14.22
C ASN A 412 28.91 12.58 -12.98
N VAL A 413 28.56 12.08 -11.79
CA VAL A 413 28.95 12.72 -10.53
C VAL A 413 30.44 12.51 -10.29
N ILE A 414 31.18 13.60 -10.08
CA ILE A 414 32.61 13.56 -9.74
C ILE A 414 32.91 13.98 -8.31
N GLU A 415 31.96 14.64 -7.64
CA GLU A 415 32.11 15.10 -6.27
C GLU A 415 30.73 15.20 -5.59
N TYR A 416 30.67 14.87 -4.31
CA TYR A 416 29.49 15.06 -3.45
C TYR A 416 29.75 16.18 -2.45
N ARG A 417 28.68 16.87 -2.01
CA ARG A 417 28.80 17.90 -0.98
C ARG A 417 29.06 17.24 0.37
N GLY A 418 30.14 17.65 1.05
CA GLY A 418 30.35 17.68 2.52
C GLY A 418 30.27 16.36 3.33
N ASP A 419 29.40 15.44 2.97
CA ASP A 419 29.12 14.19 3.66
C ASP A 419 29.39 12.99 2.74
N ASN A 420 30.60 12.47 2.85
CA ASN A 420 31.00 11.26 2.14
C ASN A 420 30.24 10.02 2.64
N SER A 421 29.55 10.05 3.78
CA SER A 421 28.76 8.91 4.26
C SER A 421 27.39 8.79 3.58
N LEU A 422 26.97 9.79 2.80
CA LEU A 422 25.63 9.92 2.21
C LEU A 422 24.52 9.76 3.26
N GLY A 423 24.59 10.55 4.33
CA GLY A 423 23.66 10.50 5.46
C GLY A 423 23.84 9.25 6.32
N GLY A 424 25.08 8.79 6.46
CA GLY A 424 25.47 7.62 7.25
C GLY A 424 25.29 6.27 6.57
N PHE A 425 24.77 6.22 5.33
CA PHE A 425 24.60 4.96 4.58
C PHE A 425 25.92 4.20 4.44
N TYR A 426 27.01 4.90 4.13
CA TYR A 426 28.36 4.35 4.17
C TYR A 426 28.99 4.70 5.52
N ALA A 427 29.04 3.73 6.43
CA ALA A 427 29.43 3.95 7.82
C ALA A 427 30.87 4.50 7.96
N ASP A 428 31.76 4.12 7.03
CA ASP A 428 33.15 4.58 7.01
C ASP A 428 33.39 5.67 5.93
N GLY A 429 32.32 6.16 5.28
CA GLY A 429 32.38 7.07 4.15
C GLY A 429 32.59 6.38 2.80
N PHE A 430 32.08 7.01 1.75
CA PHE A 430 32.18 6.61 0.35
C PHE A 430 33.18 7.50 -0.38
N LYS A 431 34.02 6.87 -1.20
CA LYS A 431 34.86 7.57 -2.17
C LYS A 431 34.42 7.13 -3.55
N PRO A 432 33.79 8.00 -4.36
CA PRO A 432 33.46 7.64 -5.73
C PRO A 432 34.75 7.28 -6.47
N GLN A 433 34.82 6.09 -7.05
CA GLN A 433 35.83 5.83 -8.07
C GLN A 433 35.41 6.60 -9.33
N ILE A 434 36.22 7.57 -9.74
CA ILE A 434 35.97 8.35 -10.94
C ILE A 434 36.34 7.47 -12.13
N ASP A 435 35.33 6.97 -12.83
CA ASP A 435 35.54 6.17 -14.03
C ASP A 435 36.01 7.09 -15.15
N THR A 436 37.31 7.06 -15.49
CA THR A 436 37.92 7.96 -16.47
C THR A 436 37.66 7.58 -17.94
N TYR A 437 36.88 6.53 -18.19
CA TYR A 437 36.52 6.13 -19.55
C TYR A 437 35.47 7.11 -20.09
N GLY A 438 35.80 7.81 -21.18
CA GLY A 438 35.00 8.90 -21.75
C GLY A 438 33.52 8.57 -21.98
N CYS A 439 32.69 9.62 -22.07
CA CYS A 439 31.23 9.54 -22.14
C CYS A 439 30.74 8.34 -22.96
N ARG A 440 30.24 7.30 -22.29
CA ARG A 440 29.64 6.13 -22.93
C ARG A 440 28.20 6.41 -23.35
#